data_AF-A0A1Z4RTE3-F1
#
_entry.id   AF-A0A1Z4RTE3-F1
#
_cell.length_a   1.000
_cell.length_b   1.000
_cell.length_c   1.000
_cell.angle_alpha   90.00
_cell.angle_beta   90.00
_cell.angle_gamma   90.00
#
_symmetry.space_group_name_H-M   'P 1'
#
loop_
_entity.id
_entity.type
_entity.pdbx_description
1 polymer ?
#
loop_
_entity_poly.entity_id
_entity_poly.type
_entity_poly.pdbx_seq_one_letter_code
_entity_poly.pdbx_strand_id
1 'polypeptide(L)'
;MNHNLLNNITAVEISTVIVDEIVDEIFIPWQTYQAIYYLCREYINKSTIHPSLKDHYLQLRRQLELAYCLLLVDPNSKLYNRASVNKVRRDLAILSQNNSDWEVINTRLPEPYSDKRSRQLSQVNQLLKDRCFVNILQQLNKRKISLDRRDRSLHNSCDPQNIIDSTYAQTSLQLDGKIINRYCQAILYRSDREQLLQLHEQSISAGEQQWHGLVKFMLSMIAKQ
;
A
#
# COMPACT_ATOMS: atom_id res chain seq x y z
N MET A 1 -4.96 -19.95 8.82
CA MET A 1 -5.29 -18.64 9.44
C MET A 1 -6.02 -17.82 8.38
N ASN A 2 -7.35 -17.84 8.43
CA ASN A 2 -8.20 -17.06 7.51
C ASN A 2 -8.19 -15.60 7.98
N HIS A 3 -7.28 -14.78 7.45
CA HIS A 3 -7.47 -13.34 7.53
C HIS A 3 -8.63 -12.99 6.60
N ASN A 4 -9.79 -12.71 7.22
CA ASN A 4 -11.02 -12.31 6.56
C ASN A 4 -10.73 -11.12 5.63
N LEU A 5 -10.66 -11.39 4.33
CA LEU A 5 -10.70 -10.40 3.25
C LEU A 5 -11.93 -9.47 3.36
N LEU A 6 -12.98 -9.93 4.03
CA LEU A 6 -14.16 -9.13 4.35
C LEU A 6 -13.85 -7.98 5.33
N ASN A 7 -12.92 -8.13 6.28
CA ASN A 7 -12.61 -7.08 7.24
C ASN A 7 -12.04 -5.81 6.60
N ASN A 8 -11.41 -5.93 5.43
CA ASN A 8 -10.86 -4.79 4.68
C ASN A 8 -11.91 -4.11 3.78
N ILE A 9 -13.07 -4.73 3.55
CA ILE A 9 -14.19 -4.11 2.79
C ILE A 9 -15.11 -3.34 3.76
N THR A 10 -15.04 -3.62 5.05
CA THR A 10 -16.01 -3.17 6.06
C THR A 10 -15.44 -2.13 7.02
N ALA A 11 -14.45 -1.34 6.59
CA ALA A 11 -13.84 -0.33 7.44
C ALA A 11 -13.71 1.00 6.71
N VAL A 12 -14.03 2.09 7.41
CA VAL A 12 -13.70 3.45 6.98
C VAL A 12 -12.47 3.90 7.73
N GLU A 13 -11.51 4.42 6.98
CA GLU A 13 -10.26 4.91 7.50
C GLU A 13 -10.11 6.39 7.18
N ILE A 14 -9.86 7.17 8.23
CA ILE A 14 -9.78 8.62 8.18
C ILE A 14 -8.39 8.98 8.68
N SER A 15 -7.58 9.58 7.82
CA SER A 15 -6.20 9.96 8.11
C SER A 15 -6.02 11.46 7.94
N THR A 16 -5.49 12.13 8.96
CA THR A 16 -5.11 13.54 8.90
C THR A 16 -3.61 13.63 8.70
N VAL A 17 -3.22 14.18 7.55
CA VAL A 17 -1.83 14.33 7.10
C VAL A 17 -1.61 15.80 6.78
N ILE A 18 -0.44 16.32 7.14
CA ILE A 18 0.02 17.62 6.66
C ILE A 18 0.98 17.34 5.52
N VAL A 19 0.68 17.95 4.37
CA VAL A 19 1.44 17.81 3.12
C VAL A 19 1.72 19.20 2.58
N ASP A 20 2.83 19.36 1.87
CA ASP A 20 3.16 20.61 1.16
C ASP A 20 2.23 20.81 -0.06
N GLU A 21 1.73 19.72 -0.65
CA GLU A 21 0.90 19.75 -1.85
C GLU A 21 -0.17 18.63 -1.82
N ILE A 22 -1.42 19.00 -2.13
CA ILE A 22 -2.51 18.03 -2.39
C ILE A 22 -2.53 17.76 -3.89
N VAL A 23 -2.00 16.61 -4.30
CA VAL A 23 -2.05 16.16 -5.70
C VAL A 23 -3.08 15.05 -5.84
N ASP A 24 -4.01 15.22 -6.79
CA ASP A 24 -4.94 14.17 -7.23
C ASP A 24 -4.18 13.12 -8.05
N GLU A 25 -3.66 12.10 -7.38
CA GLU A 25 -2.90 11.06 -8.05
C GLU A 25 -3.81 9.92 -8.53
N ILE A 26 -3.93 9.83 -9.85
CA ILE A 26 -4.68 8.78 -10.55
C ILE A 26 -3.92 7.46 -10.40
N PHE A 27 -4.52 6.50 -9.72
CA PHE A 27 -3.98 5.14 -9.64
C PHE A 27 -4.12 4.42 -10.99
N ILE A 28 -3.00 4.22 -11.68
CA ILE A 28 -2.92 3.42 -12.90
C ILE A 28 -2.18 2.12 -12.58
N PRO A 29 -2.87 0.94 -12.53
CA PRO A 29 -2.29 -0.31 -12.08
C PRO A 29 -1.03 -0.72 -12.86
N TRP A 30 -1.06 -0.59 -14.19
CA TRP A 30 0.06 -0.97 -15.03
C TRP A 30 1.33 -0.15 -14.72
N GLN A 31 1.20 1.17 -14.68
CA GLN A 31 2.32 2.07 -14.39
C GLN A 31 2.85 1.87 -12.96
N THR A 32 1.95 1.68 -12.00
CA THR A 32 2.33 1.40 -10.60
C THR A 32 3.12 0.10 -10.50
N TYR A 33 2.60 -0.97 -11.12
CA TYR A 33 3.26 -2.27 -11.12
C TYR A 33 4.67 -2.17 -11.68
N GLN A 34 4.80 -1.54 -12.86
CA GLN A 34 6.09 -1.29 -13.49
C GLN A 34 7.04 -0.49 -12.59
N ALA A 35 6.57 0.63 -12.03
CA ALA A 35 7.40 1.52 -11.23
C ALA A 35 7.96 0.82 -9.98
N ILE A 36 7.16 -0.06 -9.36
CA ILE A 36 7.59 -0.83 -8.19
C ILE A 36 8.43 -2.04 -8.60
N TYR A 37 8.13 -2.69 -9.72
CA TYR A 37 8.83 -3.89 -10.21
C TYR A 37 10.33 -3.63 -10.42
N TYR A 38 10.69 -2.46 -10.95
CA TYR A 38 12.08 -2.11 -11.24
C TYR A 38 12.87 -1.58 -10.05
N LEU A 39 12.25 -1.44 -8.87
CA LEU A 39 12.97 -1.12 -7.65
C LEU A 39 13.86 -2.31 -7.27
N CYS A 40 15.18 -2.14 -7.41
CA CYS A 40 16.18 -3.10 -6.94
C CYS A 40 17.36 -2.33 -6.35
N ARG A 41 18.23 -3.02 -5.61
CA ARG A 41 19.39 -2.38 -4.96
C ARG A 41 20.30 -1.68 -5.96
N GLU A 42 20.51 -2.25 -7.15
CA GLU A 42 21.30 -1.61 -8.21
C GLU A 42 20.69 -0.30 -8.70
N TYR A 43 19.39 -0.28 -8.94
CA TYR A 43 18.66 0.91 -9.37
C TYR A 43 18.72 1.99 -8.28
N ILE A 44 18.41 1.64 -7.04
CA ILE A 44 18.38 2.57 -5.90
C ILE A 44 19.78 3.13 -5.60
N ASN A 45 20.83 2.33 -5.78
CA ASN A 45 22.20 2.80 -5.57
C ASN A 45 22.67 3.79 -6.64
N LYS A 46 22.16 3.67 -7.87
CA LYS A 46 22.42 4.62 -8.97
C LYS A 46 21.50 5.86 -8.90
N SER A 47 20.39 5.74 -8.19
CA SER A 47 19.41 6.82 -8.03
C SER A 47 19.89 7.85 -7.01
N THR A 48 19.41 9.09 -7.13
CA THR A 48 19.63 10.17 -6.16
C THR A 48 18.73 10.04 -4.93
N ILE A 49 18.26 8.84 -4.58
CA ILE A 49 17.35 8.64 -3.44
C ILE A 49 18.13 8.82 -2.14
N HIS A 50 17.54 9.54 -1.19
CA HIS A 50 18.14 9.80 0.11
C HIS A 50 18.45 8.48 0.85
N PRO A 51 19.66 8.31 1.44
CA PRO A 51 20.09 7.04 2.04
C PRO A 51 19.12 6.43 3.05
N SER A 52 18.44 7.25 3.87
CA SER A 52 17.47 6.77 4.87
C SER A 52 16.19 6.16 4.28
N LEU A 53 15.89 6.42 3.01
CA LEU A 53 14.68 5.94 2.33
C LEU A 53 14.93 4.68 1.49
N LYS A 54 16.19 4.34 1.20
CA LYS A 54 16.55 3.23 0.30
C LYS A 54 15.90 1.90 0.71
N ASP A 55 15.97 1.54 1.98
CA ASP A 55 15.38 0.31 2.49
C ASP A 55 13.85 0.29 2.38
N HIS A 56 13.22 1.46 2.54
CA HIS A 56 11.77 1.60 2.43
C HIS A 56 11.30 1.39 0.99
N TYR A 57 12.05 1.86 -0.01
CA TYR A 57 11.77 1.56 -1.42
C TYR A 57 11.97 0.08 -1.75
N LEU A 58 13.03 -0.55 -1.24
CA LEU A 58 13.23 -2.00 -1.40
C LEU A 58 12.10 -2.80 -0.75
N GLN A 59 11.56 -2.32 0.37
CA GLN A 59 10.42 -2.94 1.03
C GLN A 59 9.16 -2.95 0.15
N LEU A 60 8.93 -1.92 -0.68
CA LEU A 60 7.82 -1.91 -1.63
C LEU A 60 7.95 -3.05 -2.64
N ARG A 61 9.14 -3.23 -3.21
CA ARG A 61 9.43 -4.32 -4.16
C ARG A 61 9.23 -5.69 -3.53
N ARG A 62 9.69 -5.86 -2.29
CA ARG A 62 9.52 -7.09 -1.53
C ARG A 62 8.05 -7.41 -1.26
N GLN A 63 7.27 -6.40 -0.87
CA GLN A 63 5.83 -6.56 -0.62
C GLN A 63 5.07 -6.94 -1.90
N LEU A 64 5.47 -6.39 -3.05
CA LEU A 64 4.93 -6.78 -4.36
C LEU A 64 5.23 -8.26 -4.67
N GLU A 65 6.46 -8.72 -4.44
CA GLU A 65 6.86 -10.12 -4.63
C GLU A 65 6.07 -11.06 -3.72
N LEU A 66 5.93 -10.69 -2.45
CA LEU A 66 5.19 -11.47 -1.46
C LEU A 66 3.71 -11.60 -1.86
N ALA A 67 3.08 -10.49 -2.27
CA ALA A 67 1.70 -10.49 -2.72
C ALA A 67 1.47 -11.47 -3.88
N TYR A 68 2.38 -11.48 -4.87
CA TYR A 68 2.31 -12.43 -5.97
C TYR A 68 2.55 -13.87 -5.54
N CYS A 69 3.55 -14.11 -4.67
CA CYS A 69 3.84 -15.45 -4.16
C CYS A 69 2.66 -16.06 -3.38
N LEU A 70 1.89 -15.25 -2.64
CA LEU A 70 0.67 -15.72 -1.98
C LEU A 70 -0.37 -16.22 -2.98
N LEU A 71 -0.53 -15.55 -4.13
CA LEU A 71 -1.44 -15.99 -5.19
C LEU A 71 -1.01 -17.32 -5.82
N LEU A 72 0.30 -17.59 -5.92
CA LEU A 72 0.80 -18.86 -6.47
C LEU A 72 0.52 -20.06 -5.55
N VAL A 73 0.35 -19.82 -4.25
CA VAL A 73 0.18 -20.87 -3.22
C VAL A 73 -1.28 -21.04 -2.79
N ASP A 74 -2.12 -20.02 -2.97
CA ASP A 74 -3.55 -20.08 -2.65
C ASP A 74 -4.31 -20.95 -3.68
N PRO A 75 -4.90 -22.10 -3.27
CA PRO A 75 -5.67 -22.96 -4.18
C PRO A 75 -6.87 -22.28 -4.83
N ASN A 76 -7.39 -21.21 -4.24
CA ASN A 76 -8.53 -20.46 -4.77
C ASN A 76 -8.13 -19.41 -5.82
N SER A 77 -6.84 -19.12 -5.94
CA SER A 77 -6.34 -18.17 -6.93
C SER A 77 -6.31 -18.77 -8.34
N LYS A 78 -6.68 -17.97 -9.34
CA LYS A 78 -6.51 -18.34 -10.76
C LYS A 78 -5.05 -18.50 -11.18
N LEU A 79 -4.12 -17.99 -10.36
CA LEU A 79 -2.69 -18.06 -10.57
C LEU A 79 -2.03 -19.20 -9.77
N TYR A 80 -2.83 -20.01 -9.06
CA TYR A 80 -2.34 -21.15 -8.30
C TYR A 80 -1.48 -22.08 -9.17
N ASN A 81 -0.29 -22.42 -8.69
CA ASN A 81 0.61 -23.31 -9.40
C ASN A 81 1.17 -24.40 -8.48
N ARG A 82 0.52 -25.57 -8.50
CA ARG A 82 0.84 -26.75 -7.70
C ARG A 82 2.31 -27.18 -7.79
N ALA A 83 2.93 -27.09 -8.96
CA ALA A 83 4.32 -27.52 -9.15
C ALA A 83 5.31 -26.60 -8.43
N SER A 84 4.95 -25.33 -8.23
CA SER A 84 5.82 -24.32 -7.60
C SER A 84 5.60 -24.15 -6.10
N VAL A 85 4.50 -24.67 -5.52
CA VAL A 85 4.08 -24.44 -4.12
C VAL A 85 5.20 -24.70 -3.11
N ASN A 86 5.89 -25.84 -3.20
CA ASN A 86 6.94 -26.20 -2.24
C ASN A 86 8.17 -25.28 -2.33
N LYS A 87 8.45 -24.72 -3.50
CA LYS A 87 9.51 -23.73 -3.69
C LYS A 87 9.07 -22.37 -3.16
N VAL A 88 7.86 -21.94 -3.51
CA VAL A 88 7.31 -20.65 -3.08
C VAL A 88 7.13 -20.60 -1.57
N ARG A 89 6.70 -21.69 -0.91
CA ARG A 89 6.57 -21.74 0.57
C ARG A 89 7.89 -21.55 1.30
N ARG A 90 9.00 -22.07 0.75
CA ARG A 90 10.34 -21.85 1.33
C ARG A 90 10.74 -20.39 1.20
N ASP A 91 10.53 -19.82 0.03
CA ASP A 91 10.88 -18.43 -0.24
C ASP A 91 9.97 -17.43 0.50
N LEU A 92 8.70 -17.79 0.76
CA LEU A 92 7.78 -16.99 1.57
C LEU A 92 8.29 -16.78 3.00
N ALA A 93 8.97 -17.77 3.58
CA ALA A 93 9.57 -17.61 4.91
C ALA A 93 10.62 -16.50 4.90
N ILE A 94 11.46 -16.45 3.86
CA ILE A 94 12.49 -15.42 3.67
C ILE A 94 11.84 -14.07 3.34
N LEU A 95 10.86 -14.05 2.43
CA LEU A 95 10.12 -12.85 2.02
C LEU A 95 9.26 -12.27 3.14
N SER A 96 8.88 -13.03 4.16
CA SER A 96 8.14 -12.52 5.32
C SER A 96 9.01 -11.79 6.36
N GLN A 97 10.32 -12.02 6.35
CA GLN A 97 11.26 -11.43 7.32
C GLN A 97 11.75 -10.06 6.86
N ASN A 98 11.84 -9.08 7.78
CA ASN A 98 12.16 -7.70 7.44
C ASN A 98 13.63 -7.42 7.11
N ASN A 99 14.56 -8.26 7.57
CA ASN A 99 16.01 -8.02 7.46
C ASN A 99 16.75 -9.11 6.65
N SER A 100 16.03 -9.86 5.82
CA SER A 100 16.61 -10.90 4.97
C SER A 100 17.06 -10.34 3.62
N ASP A 101 18.15 -10.87 3.07
CA ASP A 101 18.58 -10.62 1.68
C ASP A 101 17.65 -11.33 0.68
N TRP A 102 16.38 -10.92 0.69
CA TRP A 102 15.32 -11.50 -0.13
C TRP A 102 15.59 -11.35 -1.63
N GLU A 103 16.44 -10.40 -2.03
CA GLU A 103 16.89 -10.19 -3.42
C GLU A 103 17.72 -11.36 -3.96
N VAL A 104 18.24 -12.26 -3.11
CA VAL A 104 18.89 -13.51 -3.53
C VAL A 104 17.89 -14.49 -4.17
N ILE A 105 16.60 -14.33 -3.88
CA ILE A 105 15.55 -15.15 -4.46
C ILE A 105 15.25 -14.64 -5.87
N ASN A 106 15.34 -15.53 -6.86
CA ASN A 106 14.92 -15.21 -8.23
C ASN A 106 13.46 -14.72 -8.25
N THR A 107 13.26 -13.54 -8.81
CA THR A 107 11.94 -12.93 -9.01
C THR A 107 11.02 -13.88 -9.76
N ARG A 108 9.78 -14.01 -9.27
CA ARG A 108 8.68 -14.72 -9.93
C ARG A 108 7.69 -13.77 -10.57
N LEU A 109 7.76 -12.49 -10.22
CA LEU A 109 6.92 -11.47 -10.81
C LEU A 109 7.07 -11.44 -12.34
N PRO A 110 5.95 -11.43 -13.09
CA PRO A 110 5.98 -11.26 -14.54
C PRO A 110 6.63 -9.93 -14.93
N GLU A 111 7.56 -9.97 -15.87
CA GLU A 111 8.28 -8.77 -16.32
C GLU A 111 7.35 -7.82 -17.12
N PRO A 112 7.33 -6.51 -16.83
CA PRO A 112 6.43 -5.55 -17.48
C PRO A 112 6.81 -5.23 -18.94
N TYR A 113 8.09 -5.26 -19.30
CA TYR A 113 8.54 -5.14 -20.69
C TYR A 113 9.35 -6.34 -21.08
N SER A 114 8.94 -7.01 -22.15
CA SER A 114 9.86 -7.89 -22.88
C SER A 114 9.65 -7.72 -24.37
N ASP A 115 10.73 -7.91 -25.12
CA ASP A 115 10.71 -8.02 -26.58
C ASP A 115 9.82 -9.20 -27.06
N LYS A 116 9.42 -10.11 -26.16
CA LYS A 116 8.49 -11.22 -26.44
C LYS A 116 7.05 -10.81 -26.13
N ARG A 117 6.56 -9.82 -26.87
CA ARG A 117 5.37 -8.98 -26.62
C ARG A 117 4.03 -9.68 -26.34
N SER A 118 3.84 -10.98 -26.60
CA SER A 118 2.51 -11.61 -26.52
C SER A 118 2.24 -12.35 -25.20
N ARG A 119 3.13 -13.26 -24.77
CA ARG A 119 2.84 -14.16 -23.63
C ARG A 119 3.03 -13.50 -22.26
N GLN A 120 4.06 -12.68 -22.07
CA GLN A 120 4.33 -12.05 -20.76
C GLN A 120 3.43 -10.83 -20.49
N LEU A 121 3.13 -10.04 -21.53
CA LEU A 121 2.11 -8.98 -21.44
C LEU A 121 0.75 -9.57 -21.02
N SER A 122 0.42 -10.78 -21.51
CA SER A 122 -0.78 -11.50 -21.08
C SER A 122 -0.75 -11.92 -19.60
N GLN A 123 0.43 -12.25 -19.05
CA GLN A 123 0.59 -12.65 -17.65
C GLN A 123 0.43 -11.46 -16.70
N VAL A 124 1.07 -10.32 -17.00
CA VAL A 124 0.89 -9.09 -16.22
C VAL A 124 -0.58 -8.63 -16.30
N ASN A 125 -1.18 -8.64 -17.49
CA ASN A 125 -2.59 -8.29 -17.66
C ASN A 125 -3.53 -9.25 -16.91
N GLN A 126 -3.20 -10.54 -16.85
CA GLN A 126 -3.96 -11.51 -16.06
C GLN A 126 -3.82 -11.25 -14.55
N LEU A 127 -2.61 -10.89 -14.09
CA LEU A 127 -2.34 -10.51 -12.71
C LEU A 127 -3.10 -9.23 -12.32
N LEU A 128 -3.10 -8.21 -13.18
CA LEU A 128 -3.80 -6.94 -12.94
C LEU A 128 -5.33 -7.04 -13.07
N LYS A 129 -5.87 -8.21 -13.42
CA LYS A 129 -7.32 -8.51 -13.30
C LYS A 129 -7.69 -9.07 -11.93
N ASP A 130 -6.71 -9.49 -11.12
CA ASP A 130 -6.97 -9.98 -9.77
C ASP A 130 -7.23 -8.81 -8.81
N ARG A 131 -8.44 -8.74 -8.26
CA ARG A 131 -8.86 -7.62 -7.39
C ARG A 131 -8.03 -7.52 -6.12
N CYS A 132 -7.68 -8.65 -5.52
CA CYS A 132 -6.90 -8.69 -4.28
C CYS A 132 -5.51 -8.12 -4.53
N PHE A 133 -4.88 -8.53 -5.63
CA PHE A 133 -3.58 -8.01 -6.05
C PHE A 133 -3.63 -6.52 -6.35
N VAL A 134 -4.62 -6.06 -7.11
CA VAL A 134 -4.77 -4.63 -7.47
C VAL A 134 -4.99 -3.77 -6.22
N ASN A 135 -5.75 -4.25 -5.23
CA ASN A 135 -5.92 -3.55 -3.96
C ASN A 135 -4.59 -3.40 -3.20
N ILE A 136 -3.78 -4.47 -3.15
CA ILE A 136 -2.43 -4.40 -2.55
C ILE A 136 -1.57 -3.41 -3.34
N LEU A 137 -1.59 -3.49 -4.68
CA LEU A 137 -0.82 -2.60 -5.55
C LEU A 137 -1.20 -1.13 -5.33
N GLN A 138 -2.48 -0.83 -5.12
CA GLN A 138 -2.95 0.52 -4.80
C GLN A 138 -2.42 1.00 -3.44
N GLN A 139 -2.37 0.12 -2.43
CA GLN A 139 -1.77 0.45 -1.13
C GLN A 139 -0.27 0.70 -1.26
N LEU A 140 0.43 -0.10 -2.07
CA LEU A 140 1.85 0.12 -2.37
C LEU A 140 2.08 1.43 -3.12
N ASN A 141 1.18 1.81 -4.04
CA ASN A 141 1.24 3.10 -4.72
C ASN A 141 1.20 4.25 -3.71
N LYS A 142 0.22 4.24 -2.79
CA LYS A 142 0.09 5.28 -1.74
C LYS A 142 1.37 5.41 -0.91
N ARG A 143 1.99 4.28 -0.56
CA ARG A 143 3.26 4.26 0.18
C ARG A 143 4.42 4.81 -0.65
N LYS A 144 4.52 4.42 -1.92
CA LYS A 144 5.54 4.93 -2.84
C LYS A 144 5.44 6.45 -2.97
N ILE A 145 4.23 6.96 -3.17
CA ILE A 145 3.96 8.41 -3.29
C ILE A 145 4.43 9.15 -2.03
N SER A 146 4.09 8.63 -0.85
CA SER A 146 4.56 9.20 0.42
C SER A 146 6.08 9.18 0.53
N LEU A 147 6.75 8.12 0.07
CA LEU A 147 8.21 8.07 0.02
C LEU A 147 8.80 9.08 -0.98
N ASP A 148 8.20 9.22 -2.17
CA ASP A 148 8.68 10.16 -3.20
C ASP A 148 8.53 11.62 -2.75
N ARG A 149 7.46 11.95 -2.02
CA ARG A 149 7.28 13.27 -1.40
C ARG A 149 8.33 13.51 -0.32
N ARG A 150 8.54 12.53 0.55
CA ARG A 150 9.56 12.60 1.58
C ARG A 150 10.97 12.73 1.01
N ASP A 151 11.28 12.03 -0.08
CA ASP A 151 12.56 12.14 -0.76
C ASP A 151 12.76 13.55 -1.33
N ARG A 152 11.75 14.12 -1.99
CA ARG A 152 11.76 15.52 -2.45
C ARG A 152 11.96 16.51 -1.31
N SER A 153 11.24 16.33 -0.20
CA SER A 153 11.39 17.17 1.00
C SER A 153 12.81 17.10 1.56
N LEU A 154 13.38 15.90 1.74
CA LEU A 154 14.75 15.74 2.24
C LEU A 154 15.81 16.37 1.34
N HIS A 155 15.56 16.45 0.02
CA HIS A 155 16.46 17.15 -0.91
C HIS A 155 16.28 18.67 -0.91
N ASN A 156 15.09 19.17 -0.60
CA ASN A 156 14.76 20.60 -0.66
C ASN A 156 14.88 21.32 0.69
N SER A 157 14.83 20.61 1.82
CA SER A 157 14.79 21.20 3.17
C SER A 157 16.19 21.31 3.80
N CYS A 158 16.56 22.50 4.26
CA CYS A 158 17.71 22.73 5.16
C CYS A 158 17.46 22.27 6.61
N ASP A 159 16.25 21.80 6.94
CA ASP A 159 15.86 21.43 8.30
C ASP A 159 15.16 20.06 8.34
N PRO A 160 15.87 18.97 8.72
CA PRO A 160 15.36 17.60 8.66
C PRO A 160 14.24 17.28 9.66
N GLN A 161 13.86 18.23 10.53
CA GLN A 161 12.83 18.04 11.56
C GLN A 161 11.42 18.47 11.15
N ASN A 162 11.28 19.23 10.06
CA ASN A 162 9.97 19.64 9.54
C ASN A 162 9.41 18.55 8.61
N ILE A 163 9.03 17.40 9.19
CA ILE A 163 8.51 16.27 8.40
C ILE A 163 7.06 16.55 7.99
N ILE A 164 6.90 17.34 6.93
CA ILE A 164 5.66 17.63 6.23
C ILE A 164 5.32 16.44 5.33
N ASP A 165 5.01 15.29 5.94
CA ASP A 165 4.44 14.08 5.29
C ASP A 165 4.03 13.03 6.34
N SER A 166 3.80 13.46 7.59
CA SER A 166 3.46 12.57 8.69
C SER A 166 1.94 12.47 8.83
N THR A 167 1.39 11.25 8.82
CA THR A 167 0.03 11.03 9.31
C THR A 167 0.02 11.30 10.81
N TYR A 168 -0.56 12.43 11.22
CA TYR A 168 -0.58 12.87 12.61
C TYR A 168 -1.67 12.18 13.42
N ALA A 169 -2.79 11.87 12.76
CA ALA A 169 -3.91 11.16 13.35
C ALA A 169 -4.53 10.23 12.31
N GLN A 170 -4.90 9.03 12.75
CA GLN A 170 -5.55 8.02 11.92
C GLN A 170 -6.62 7.33 12.76
N THR A 171 -7.85 7.32 12.25
CA THR A 171 -8.99 6.64 12.87
C THR A 171 -9.54 5.62 11.89
N SER A 172 -9.66 4.36 12.33
CA SER A 172 -10.28 3.28 11.57
C SER A 172 -11.54 2.82 12.27
N LEU A 173 -12.67 2.89 11.58
CA LEU A 173 -14.02 2.53 12.02
C LEU A 173 -14.44 1.26 11.28
N GLN A 174 -14.64 0.14 11.97
CA GLN A 174 -15.04 -1.15 11.39
C GLN A 174 -16.55 -1.40 11.58
N LEU A 175 -17.20 -2.15 10.68
CA LEU A 175 -18.64 -2.49 10.77
C LEU A 175 -19.02 -3.23 12.05
N ASP A 176 -18.07 -3.91 12.69
CA ASP A 176 -18.28 -4.59 13.97
C ASP A 176 -18.26 -3.61 15.17
N GLY A 177 -18.16 -2.31 14.91
CA GLY A 177 -18.10 -1.25 15.91
C GLY A 177 -16.70 -1.01 16.47
N LYS A 178 -15.67 -1.71 15.99
CA LYS A 178 -14.30 -1.49 16.46
C LYS A 178 -13.75 -0.17 15.92
N ILE A 179 -13.38 0.72 16.85
CA ILE A 179 -12.72 1.99 16.54
C ILE A 179 -11.25 1.90 16.96
N ILE A 180 -10.34 2.19 16.05
CA ILE A 180 -8.90 2.22 16.31
C ILE A 180 -8.38 3.61 15.99
N ASN A 181 -7.93 4.32 17.03
CA ASN A 181 -7.30 5.63 16.91
C ASN A 181 -5.78 5.47 17.06
N ARG A 182 -5.02 6.08 16.14
CA ARG A 182 -3.56 6.14 16.19
C ARG A 182 -3.12 7.58 16.01
N TYR A 183 -2.21 8.02 16.87
CA TYR A 183 -1.64 9.36 16.81
C TYR A 183 -0.13 9.25 16.67
N CYS A 184 0.45 10.08 15.82
CA CYS A 184 1.90 10.21 15.74
C CYS A 184 2.38 10.97 16.97
N GLN A 185 3.40 10.46 17.68
CA GLN A 185 3.98 11.12 18.85
C GLN A 185 4.46 12.55 18.53
N ALA A 186 4.87 12.81 17.29
CA ALA A 186 5.28 14.15 16.84
C ALA A 186 4.17 15.21 17.01
N ILE A 187 2.88 14.81 17.02
CA ILE A 187 1.76 15.74 17.23
C ILE A 187 1.83 16.46 18.60
N LEU A 188 2.46 15.83 19.60
CA LEU A 188 2.54 16.37 20.96
C LEU A 188 3.40 17.63 21.05
N TYR A 189 4.36 17.79 20.14
CA TYR A 189 5.35 18.85 20.14
C TYR A 189 5.03 19.99 19.16
N ARG A 190 3.87 19.94 18.49
CA ARG A 190 3.44 20.95 17.53
C ARG A 190 2.70 22.10 18.19
N SER A 191 2.93 23.32 17.70
CA SER A 191 2.22 24.53 18.12
C SER A 191 0.75 24.55 17.67
N ASP A 192 0.43 23.94 16.53
CA ASP A 192 -0.91 23.86 15.92
C ASP A 192 -1.68 22.58 16.29
N ARG A 193 -1.24 21.84 17.32
CA ARG A 193 -1.80 20.54 17.73
C ARG A 193 -3.32 20.55 17.89
N GLU A 194 -3.86 21.55 18.59
CA GLU A 194 -5.30 21.61 18.88
C GLU A 194 -6.13 21.75 17.60
N GLN A 195 -5.67 22.57 16.66
CA GLN A 195 -6.33 22.73 15.36
C GLN A 195 -6.31 21.44 14.55
N LEU A 196 -5.18 20.71 14.54
CA LEU A 196 -5.07 19.42 13.86
C LEU A 196 -5.99 18.35 14.45
N LEU A 197 -6.08 18.29 15.78
CA LEU A 197 -6.97 17.35 16.47
C LEU A 197 -8.44 17.69 16.19
N GLN A 198 -8.80 18.98 16.21
CA GLN A 198 -10.15 19.44 15.89
C GLN A 198 -10.54 19.11 14.44
N LEU A 199 -9.64 19.35 13.48
CA LEU A 199 -9.85 18.98 12.07
C LEU A 199 -10.00 17.46 11.91
N HIS A 200 -9.21 16.67 12.66
CA HIS A 200 -9.34 15.22 12.65
C HIS A 200 -10.69 14.78 13.19
N GLU A 201 -11.15 15.33 14.32
CA GLU A 201 -12.44 15.02 14.93
C GLU A 201 -13.64 15.37 14.02
N GLN A 202 -13.58 16.53 13.36
CA GLN A 202 -14.56 16.91 12.34
C GLN A 202 -14.57 15.93 11.16
N SER A 203 -13.38 15.49 10.73
CA SER A 203 -13.24 14.51 9.65
C SER A 203 -13.79 13.13 10.07
N ILE A 204 -13.58 12.72 11.32
CA ILE A 204 -14.18 11.50 11.90
C ILE A 204 -15.70 11.57 11.82
N SER A 205 -16.28 12.66 12.34
CA SER A 205 -17.72 12.86 12.39
C SER A 205 -18.35 12.85 10.99
N ALA A 206 -17.74 13.54 10.03
CA ALA A 206 -18.19 13.56 8.65
C ALA A 206 -18.05 12.19 7.98
N GLY A 207 -16.92 11.50 8.17
CA GLY A 207 -16.69 10.17 7.61
C GLY A 207 -17.64 9.12 8.16
N GLU A 208 -17.93 9.16 9.46
CA GLU A 208 -18.92 8.30 10.11
C GLU A 208 -20.32 8.51 9.50
N GLN A 209 -20.76 9.75 9.34
CA GLN A 209 -22.06 10.07 8.74
C GLN A 209 -22.18 9.57 7.30
N GLN A 210 -21.15 9.82 6.48
CA GLN A 210 -21.12 9.36 5.08
C GLN A 210 -21.16 7.84 4.98
N TRP A 211 -20.40 7.15 5.84
CA TRP A 211 -20.36 5.70 5.84
C TRP A 211 -21.68 5.06 6.28
N HIS A 212 -22.30 5.57 7.36
CA HIS A 212 -23.64 5.14 7.76
C HIS A 212 -24.66 5.37 6.65
N GLY A 213 -24.57 6.51 5.95
CA GLY A 213 -25.40 6.81 4.78
C GLY A 213 -25.24 5.78 3.66
N LEU A 214 -24.00 5.40 3.33
CA LEU A 214 -23.70 4.39 2.31
C LEU A 214 -24.24 3.00 2.70
N VAL A 215 -24.03 2.58 3.96
CA VAL A 215 -24.54 1.28 4.46
C VAL A 215 -26.06 1.25 4.40
N LYS A 216 -26.74 2.31 4.87
CA LYS A 216 -28.19 2.44 4.79
C LYS A 216 -28.69 2.38 3.35
N PHE A 217 -28.00 3.05 2.43
CA PHE A 217 -28.31 2.99 1.00
C PHE A 217 -28.19 1.56 0.43
N MET A 218 -27.08 0.86 0.70
CA MET A 218 -26.90 -0.53 0.27
C MET A 218 -27.98 -1.46 0.82
N LEU A 219 -28.30 -1.35 2.11
CA LEU A 219 -29.39 -2.14 2.73
C LEU A 219 -30.74 -1.84 2.09
N SER A 220 -31.01 -0.57 1.75
CA SER A 220 -32.27 -0.18 1.10
C SER A 220 -32.42 -0.74 -0.33
N MET A 221 -31.31 -0.97 -1.03
CA MET A 221 -31.30 -1.59 -2.35
C MET A 221 -31.57 -3.09 -2.28
N ILE A 222 -31.06 -3.76 -1.24
CA ILE A 222 -31.29 -5.19 -1.00
C ILE A 222 -32.72 -5.43 -0.50
N ALA A 223 -33.23 -4.58 0.39
CA ALA A 223 -34.59 -4.70 0.94
C ALA A 223 -35.72 -4.36 -0.05
N LYS A 224 -35.38 -3.81 -1.23
CA LYS A 224 -36.32 -3.51 -2.33
C LYS A 224 -36.35 -4.60 -3.42
N GLN A 225 -35.61 -5.69 -3.25
CA GLN A 225 -35.75 -6.93 -4.03
C GLN A 225 -36.61 -7.93 -3.24
#